data_AF-A0A4S8KKU8-F1
#
_entry.id   AF-A0A4S8KKU8-F1
#
_cell.length_a   1.000
_cell.length_b   1.000
_cell.length_c   1.000
_cell.angle_alpha   90.00
_cell.angle_beta   90.00
_cell.angle_gamma   90.00
#
_symmetry.space_group_name_H-M   'P 1'
#
loop_
_entity.id
_entity.type
_entity.pdbx_description
1 polymer ?
#
loop_
_entity_poly.entity_id
_entity_poly.type
_entity_poly.pdbx_seq_one_letter_code
_entity_poly.pdbx_strand_id
1 'polypeptide(L)'
;MTSEPTSSQFPKSNTYYVLINLQSGTAMGLSGADWRSVIGWPPHLDLSSRSNTGPSLNGNLVEPEPNQQWEFEPIGAGWGLRCVFTKDSWMHLPGQGGSTSRERKMYLKYLVPSTERGLRHESPLLASGFPVVWDVEKVNWAAEGKTDGKKEKYKEDVVVKIRLPRSDGDSRDQLVVDLSNRDSNQDGTKVQLAHELNPTHPCQLWRLVECGRRPSPASAPTPALAPDIANQTNETNENPSTREERDVVKADDTTTTRHVLEDKEILSKQMR
;
A
#
# COMPACT_ATOMS: atom_id res chain seq x y z
N MET A 1 29.95 0.01 22.24
CA MET A 1 28.64 0.25 22.86
C MET A 1 27.59 0.17 21.77
N THR A 2 26.97 -0.99 21.59
CA THR A 2 25.81 -1.16 20.70
C THR A 2 24.58 -0.84 21.53
N SER A 3 23.98 0.33 21.29
CA SER A 3 22.70 0.71 21.91
C SER A 3 21.66 -0.37 21.61
N GLU A 4 20.97 -0.86 22.63
CA GLU A 4 19.82 -1.76 22.45
C GLU A 4 18.83 -1.13 21.47
N PRO A 5 18.29 -1.90 20.50
CA PRO A 5 17.27 -1.40 19.59
C PRO A 5 16.04 -1.03 20.42
N THR A 6 15.77 0.27 20.47
CA THR A 6 14.68 0.86 21.24
C THR A 6 13.37 0.21 20.78
N SER A 7 12.66 -0.39 21.73
CA SER A 7 11.41 -1.15 21.62
C SER A 7 10.20 -0.40 21.01
N SER A 8 10.39 0.67 20.22
CA SER A 8 9.28 1.47 19.67
C SER A 8 9.46 1.82 18.19
N GLN A 9 9.99 0.91 17.38
CA GLN A 9 9.96 1.12 15.93
C GLN A 9 8.51 1.04 15.46
N PHE A 10 7.94 2.20 15.15
CA PHE A 10 6.60 2.34 14.61
C PHE A 10 6.70 2.79 13.14
N PRO A 11 5.93 2.18 12.22
CA PRO A 11 5.09 0.99 12.41
C PRO A 11 5.88 -0.29 12.71
N LYS A 12 5.25 -1.29 13.34
CA LYS A 12 5.88 -2.60 13.57
C LYS A 12 6.10 -3.30 12.23
N SER A 13 7.32 -3.79 12.00
CA SER A 13 7.64 -4.62 10.83
C SER A 13 6.86 -5.93 10.86
N ASN A 14 6.67 -6.55 9.69
CA ASN A 14 5.97 -7.84 9.52
C ASN A 14 4.54 -7.86 10.10
N THR A 15 3.90 -6.69 10.23
CA THR A 15 2.54 -6.57 10.75
C THR A 15 1.64 -6.03 9.66
N TYR A 16 0.45 -6.62 9.55
CA TYR A 16 -0.59 -6.18 8.62
C TYR A 16 -1.55 -5.25 9.31
N TYR A 17 -1.86 -4.15 8.63
CA TYR A 17 -2.74 -3.11 9.11
C TYR A 17 -3.86 -2.88 8.11
N VAL A 18 -5.05 -2.62 8.64
CA VAL A 18 -6.09 -1.91 7.90
C VAL A 18 -6.00 -0.44 8.26
N LEU A 19 -5.90 0.42 7.24
CA LEU A 19 -5.83 1.87 7.41
C LEU A 19 -7.24 2.45 7.29
N ILE A 20 -7.81 2.88 8.42
CA ILE A 20 -9.16 3.43 8.49
C ILE A 20 -9.08 4.96 8.49
N ASN A 21 -9.74 5.61 7.53
CA ASN A 21 -9.85 7.06 7.52
C ASN A 21 -10.61 7.56 8.75
N LEU A 22 -10.06 8.56 9.44
CA LEU A 22 -10.62 9.01 10.72
C LEU A 22 -11.95 9.76 10.56
N GLN A 23 -12.20 10.36 9.39
CA GLN A 23 -13.44 11.09 9.11
C GLN A 23 -14.58 10.15 8.71
N SER A 24 -14.39 9.38 7.65
CA SER A 24 -15.46 8.57 7.05
C SER A 24 -15.62 7.19 7.69
N GLY A 25 -14.58 6.68 8.36
CA GLY A 25 -14.52 5.29 8.83
C GLY A 25 -14.26 4.25 7.73
N THR A 26 -14.03 4.67 6.49
CA THR A 26 -13.71 3.75 5.38
C THR A 26 -12.27 3.26 5.45
N ALA A 27 -12.03 2.01 5.07
CA ALA A 27 -10.70 1.44 4.89
C ALA A 27 -10.08 1.86 3.56
N MET A 28 -8.77 2.12 3.56
CA MET A 28 -7.97 2.22 2.35
C MET A 28 -7.85 0.83 1.71
N GLY A 29 -8.35 0.68 0.50
CA GLY A 29 -8.35 -0.58 -0.23
C GLY A 29 -7.84 -0.44 -1.66
N LEU A 30 -7.24 -1.51 -2.17
CA LEU A 30 -6.98 -1.70 -3.59
C LEU A 30 -8.29 -2.10 -4.28
N SER A 31 -8.67 -1.34 -5.31
CA SER A 31 -9.87 -1.59 -6.09
C SER A 31 -9.84 -2.97 -6.74
N GLY A 32 -10.87 -3.80 -6.49
CA GLY A 32 -11.02 -5.10 -7.13
C GLY A 32 -11.39 -5.03 -8.62
N ALA A 33 -11.81 -3.85 -9.10
CA ALA A 33 -12.21 -3.68 -10.50
C ALA A 33 -11.00 -3.56 -11.44
N ASP A 34 -9.95 -2.84 -11.03
CA ASP A 34 -8.77 -2.58 -11.87
C ASP A 34 -7.44 -3.01 -11.24
N TRP A 35 -7.46 -3.47 -9.98
CA TRP A 35 -6.29 -3.90 -9.19
C TRP A 35 -5.18 -2.85 -9.14
N ARG A 36 -5.55 -1.58 -9.30
CA ARG A 36 -4.60 -0.48 -9.44
C ARG A 36 -5.04 0.77 -8.70
N SER A 37 -6.31 1.13 -8.75
CA SER A 37 -6.81 2.31 -8.05
C SER A 37 -6.87 2.08 -6.55
N VAL A 38 -6.49 3.09 -5.76
CA VAL A 38 -6.62 3.05 -4.30
C VAL A 38 -7.83 3.91 -3.89
N ILE A 39 -8.75 3.28 -3.17
CA ILE A 39 -10.07 3.82 -2.84
C ILE A 39 -10.39 3.61 -1.35
N GLY A 40 -11.29 4.44 -0.83
CA GLY A 40 -11.98 4.22 0.43
C GLY A 40 -13.17 3.29 0.21
N TRP A 41 -13.24 2.22 1.00
CA TRP A 41 -14.34 1.27 1.00
C TRP A 41 -14.74 0.92 2.43
N PRO A 42 -15.99 0.52 2.72
CA PRO A 42 -16.35 -0.01 4.03
C PRO A 42 -15.36 -1.09 4.48
N PRO A 43 -14.90 -1.06 5.73
CA PRO A 43 -13.97 -2.06 6.22
C PRO A 43 -14.63 -3.44 6.18
N HIS A 44 -13.98 -4.43 5.56
CA HIS A 44 -14.41 -5.83 5.61
C HIS A 44 -14.01 -6.52 6.93
N LEU A 45 -13.80 -5.72 7.99
CA LEU A 45 -13.55 -6.18 9.34
C LEU A 45 -14.85 -6.10 10.12
N ASP A 46 -15.20 -7.17 10.83
CA ASP A 46 -16.18 -7.06 11.90
C ASP A 46 -15.57 -6.31 13.09
N LEU A 47 -15.54 -4.97 12.99
CA LEU A 47 -15.05 -4.09 14.04
C LEU A 47 -15.99 -4.05 15.25
N SER A 48 -17.18 -4.67 15.18
CA SER A 48 -18.15 -4.68 16.28
C SER A 48 -17.80 -5.67 17.39
N SER A 49 -17.00 -6.69 17.08
CA SER A 49 -16.64 -7.77 18.01
C SER A 49 -15.40 -7.49 18.88
N ARG A 50 -14.65 -6.39 18.63
CA ARG A 50 -13.58 -5.93 19.53
C ARG A 50 -14.20 -5.30 20.79
N SER A 51 -14.64 -6.12 21.73
CA SER A 51 -14.79 -5.69 23.13
C SER A 51 -13.41 -5.35 23.71
N ASN A 52 -13.35 -4.40 24.65
CA ASN A 52 -12.13 -3.90 25.32
C ASN A 52 -11.32 -4.95 26.13
N THR A 53 -11.57 -6.24 25.92
CA THR A 53 -11.02 -7.35 26.71
C THR A 53 -10.03 -8.16 25.88
N GLY A 54 -9.01 -7.51 25.32
CA GLY A 54 -7.87 -8.16 24.67
C GLY A 54 -8.21 -9.08 23.48
N PRO A 55 -7.19 -9.56 22.74
CA PRO A 55 -7.40 -10.51 21.66
C PRO A 55 -7.80 -11.88 22.25
N SER A 56 -9.11 -12.17 22.30
CA SER A 56 -9.58 -13.54 22.48
C SER A 56 -9.31 -14.31 21.19
N LEU A 57 -8.28 -15.16 21.20
CA LEU A 57 -7.83 -15.99 20.08
C LEU A 57 -8.82 -17.11 19.67
N ASN A 58 -10.03 -17.14 20.25
CA ASN A 58 -10.98 -18.25 20.08
C ASN A 58 -12.27 -17.88 19.33
N GLY A 59 -12.39 -16.66 18.79
CA GLY A 59 -13.46 -16.32 17.85
C GLY A 59 -12.97 -16.49 16.42
N ASN A 60 -13.81 -17.03 15.52
CA ASN A 60 -13.60 -17.02 14.07
C ASN A 60 -13.48 -15.57 13.58
N LEU A 61 -12.31 -14.97 13.77
CA LEU A 61 -12.02 -13.62 13.32
C LEU A 61 -12.07 -13.67 11.80
N VAL A 62 -13.06 -13.02 11.22
CA VAL A 62 -13.09 -12.81 9.77
C VAL A 62 -11.85 -11.99 9.44
N GLU A 63 -10.85 -12.65 8.85
CA GLU A 63 -9.66 -11.96 8.38
C GLU A 63 -10.11 -10.89 7.38
N PRO A 64 -9.57 -9.66 7.45
CA PRO A 64 -9.91 -8.64 6.47
C PRO A 64 -9.59 -9.11 5.07
N GLU A 65 -10.37 -8.67 4.09
CA GLU A 65 -10.05 -8.91 2.69
C GLU A 65 -8.60 -8.45 2.37
N PRO A 66 -7.78 -9.28 1.70
CA PRO A 66 -6.37 -8.98 1.45
C PRO A 66 -6.12 -7.65 0.73
N ASN A 67 -7.10 -7.14 -0.03
CA ASN A 67 -7.02 -5.86 -0.74
C ASN A 67 -7.15 -4.64 0.19
N GLN A 68 -7.58 -4.79 1.44
CA GLN A 68 -7.61 -3.73 2.46
C GLN A 68 -6.47 -3.83 3.48
N GLN A 69 -5.64 -4.87 3.37
CA GLN A 69 -4.50 -5.08 4.25
C GLN A 69 -3.23 -4.46 3.65
N TRP A 70 -2.49 -3.75 4.50
CA TRP A 70 -1.25 -3.08 4.14
C TRP A 70 -0.12 -3.43 5.12
N GLU A 71 1.07 -3.58 4.58
CA GLU A 71 2.31 -3.77 5.32
C GLU A 71 3.21 -2.56 5.13
N PHE A 72 3.85 -2.10 6.20
CA PHE A 72 4.87 -1.07 6.16
C PHE A 72 6.24 -1.75 6.07
N GLU A 73 6.86 -1.70 4.90
CA GLU A 73 8.23 -2.16 4.68
C GLU A 73 9.20 -0.99 4.82
N PRO A 74 10.29 -1.08 5.61
CA PRO A 74 11.27 0.00 5.69
C PRO A 74 12.01 0.15 4.36
N ILE A 75 12.06 1.37 3.82
CA ILE A 75 12.74 1.69 2.56
C ILE A 75 13.50 3.00 2.71
N GLY A 76 14.84 2.92 2.75
CA GLY A 76 15.68 4.08 2.98
C GLY A 76 15.38 4.73 4.33
N ALA A 77 15.06 6.03 4.31
CA ALA A 77 14.71 6.81 5.50
C ALA A 77 13.20 6.83 5.82
N GLY A 78 12.37 6.11 5.06
CA GLY A 78 10.93 6.07 5.26
C GLY A 78 10.35 4.67 5.02
N TRP A 79 9.12 4.63 4.55
CA TRP A 79 8.34 3.40 4.46
C TRP A 79 7.75 3.19 3.07
N GLY A 80 7.82 1.96 2.56
CA GLY A 80 6.96 1.49 1.48
C GLY A 80 5.67 0.92 2.07
N LEU A 81 4.53 1.31 1.50
CA LEU A 81 3.23 0.74 1.88
C LEU A 81 2.85 -0.32 0.86
N ARG A 82 2.97 -1.59 1.25
CA ARG A 82 2.71 -2.75 0.39
C ARG A 82 1.32 -3.31 0.66
N CYS A 83 0.50 -3.44 -0.36
CA CYS A 83 -0.76 -4.18 -0.25
C CYS A 83 -0.46 -5.68 -0.09
N VAL A 84 -1.18 -6.37 0.82
CA VAL A 84 -1.02 -7.81 1.05
C VAL A 84 -1.65 -8.63 -0.07
N PHE A 85 -2.58 -8.05 -0.83
CA PHE A 85 -3.18 -8.67 -2.00
C PHE A 85 -2.10 -9.19 -2.97
N THR A 86 -2.13 -10.50 -3.21
CA THR A 86 -1.44 -11.14 -4.32
C THR A 86 -2.46 -11.51 -5.38
N LYS A 87 -2.17 -11.19 -6.64
CA LYS A 87 -3.05 -11.56 -7.77
C LYS A 87 -3.29 -13.08 -7.82
N ASP A 88 -2.30 -13.85 -7.36
CA ASP A 88 -2.35 -15.31 -7.33
C ASP A 88 -3.36 -15.83 -6.30
N SER A 89 -3.61 -15.10 -5.21
CA SER A 89 -4.61 -15.47 -4.19
C SER A 89 -6.04 -15.50 -4.71
N TRP A 90 -6.37 -14.71 -5.75
CA TRP A 90 -7.71 -14.67 -6.33
C TRP A 90 -7.89 -15.57 -7.56
N MET A 91 -6.79 -15.99 -8.18
CA MET A 91 -6.81 -16.86 -9.36
C MET A 91 -6.53 -18.33 -9.03
N HIS A 92 -6.53 -18.73 -7.75
CA HIS A 92 -6.56 -20.14 -7.36
C HIS A 92 -7.92 -20.77 -7.67
N LEU A 93 -8.26 -20.85 -8.96
CA LEU A 93 -9.11 -21.92 -9.46
C LEU A 93 -8.35 -23.23 -9.19
N PRO A 94 -8.93 -24.18 -8.43
CA PRO A 94 -8.28 -25.45 -8.16
C PRO A 94 -8.06 -26.19 -9.49
N GLY A 95 -6.81 -26.34 -9.93
CA GLY A 95 -6.46 -27.20 -11.05
C GLY A 95 -5.42 -26.69 -12.06
N GLN A 96 -5.02 -25.40 -12.05
CA GLN A 96 -3.93 -24.92 -12.90
C GLN A 96 -2.61 -24.83 -12.14
N GLY A 97 -1.95 -25.98 -12.00
CA GLY A 97 -0.57 -26.04 -11.53
C GLY A 97 0.38 -25.37 -12.53
N GLY A 98 1.22 -24.46 -12.03
CA GLY A 98 2.46 -24.11 -12.71
C GLY A 98 2.64 -22.68 -13.21
N SER A 99 1.90 -21.67 -12.73
CA SER A 99 2.33 -20.29 -12.99
C SER A 99 3.43 -19.89 -12.01
N THR A 100 4.68 -19.91 -12.47
CA THR A 100 5.84 -19.25 -11.84
C THR A 100 5.76 -17.73 -11.92
N SER A 101 4.55 -17.17 -11.98
CA SER A 101 4.26 -15.75 -11.95
C SER A 101 4.92 -15.19 -10.69
N ARG A 102 6.04 -14.48 -10.87
CA ARG A 102 6.74 -13.77 -9.80
C ARG A 102 5.69 -12.97 -9.04
N GLU A 103 5.49 -13.27 -7.76
CA GLU A 103 4.60 -12.52 -6.87
C GLU A 103 4.85 -11.03 -7.09
N ARG A 104 3.90 -10.36 -7.74
CA ARG A 104 4.03 -8.92 -7.98
C ARG A 104 3.53 -8.22 -6.74
N LYS A 105 4.47 -7.88 -5.85
CA LYS A 105 4.21 -6.99 -4.73
C LYS A 105 3.68 -5.66 -5.26
N MET A 106 2.55 -5.21 -4.71
CA MET A 106 1.91 -3.96 -5.11
C MET A 106 2.11 -2.93 -4.00
N TYR A 107 2.69 -1.79 -4.36
CA TYR A 107 3.01 -0.69 -3.44
C TYR A 107 2.18 0.54 -3.74
N LEU A 108 1.78 1.26 -2.70
CA LEU A 108 1.15 2.57 -2.79
C LEU A 108 2.09 3.55 -3.50
N LYS A 109 1.58 4.19 -4.55
CA LYS A 109 2.29 5.11 -5.43
C LYS A 109 1.35 6.24 -5.82
N TYR A 110 1.92 7.40 -6.11
CA TYR A 110 1.21 8.51 -6.72
C TYR A 110 1.31 8.46 -8.24
N LEU A 111 0.27 8.92 -8.94
CA LEU A 111 0.35 9.14 -10.38
C LEU A 111 1.05 10.47 -10.67
N VAL A 112 2.11 10.44 -11.49
CA VAL A 112 2.66 11.63 -12.14
C VAL A 112 2.12 11.65 -13.57
N PRO A 113 1.23 12.59 -13.94
CA PRO A 113 0.80 12.74 -15.32
C PRO A 113 2.01 13.04 -16.21
N SER A 114 2.15 12.31 -17.32
CA SER A 114 3.29 12.45 -18.25
C SER A 114 3.39 13.83 -18.90
N THR A 115 2.30 14.60 -18.89
CA THR A 115 2.19 15.90 -19.55
C THR A 115 2.42 17.09 -18.63
N GLU A 116 2.65 16.90 -17.34
CA GLU A 116 2.63 17.99 -16.36
C GLU A 116 3.88 18.07 -15.48
N ARG A 117 4.23 19.32 -15.14
CA ARG A 117 5.34 19.67 -14.24
C ARG A 117 4.98 19.27 -12.80
N GLY A 118 5.26 18.02 -12.44
CA GLY A 118 5.34 17.56 -11.06
C GLY A 118 4.04 17.10 -10.42
N LEU A 119 4.15 16.77 -9.14
CA LEU A 119 3.08 16.27 -8.28
C LEU A 119 2.07 17.37 -7.96
N ARG A 120 0.78 17.03 -7.98
CA ARG A 120 -0.30 18.00 -7.78
C ARG A 120 -1.24 17.59 -6.65
N HIS A 121 -1.85 18.61 -6.05
CA HIS A 121 -3.08 18.47 -5.28
C HIS A 121 -4.11 17.61 -6.05
N GLU A 122 -4.81 16.75 -5.34
CA GLU A 122 -5.85 15.83 -5.85
C GLU A 122 -5.35 14.73 -6.80
N SER A 123 -4.03 14.53 -6.91
CA SER A 123 -3.47 13.42 -7.70
C SER A 123 -3.94 12.07 -7.12
N PRO A 124 -4.49 11.14 -7.93
CA PRO A 124 -4.86 9.82 -7.45
C PRO A 124 -3.68 9.04 -6.90
N LEU A 125 -3.93 8.28 -5.84
CA LEU A 125 -3.06 7.20 -5.45
C LEU A 125 -3.43 5.92 -6.19
N LEU A 126 -2.39 5.21 -6.60
CA LEU A 126 -2.43 3.96 -7.33
C LEU A 126 -1.55 2.93 -6.63
N ALA A 127 -1.70 1.67 -6.98
CA ALA A 127 -0.76 0.62 -6.64
C ALA A 127 0.14 0.28 -7.84
N SER A 128 1.41 -0.02 -7.58
CA SER A 128 2.37 -0.40 -8.62
C SER A 128 3.41 -1.39 -8.12
N GLY A 129 4.08 -2.10 -9.03
CA GLY A 129 5.17 -3.01 -8.70
C GLY A 129 6.45 -2.35 -8.16
N PHE A 130 6.49 -1.02 -8.11
CA PHE A 130 7.67 -0.26 -7.68
C PHE A 130 7.38 0.46 -6.37
N PRO A 131 8.19 0.26 -5.33
CA PRO A 131 7.99 0.94 -4.06
C PRO A 131 8.23 2.45 -4.19
N VAL A 132 7.45 3.20 -3.44
CA VAL A 132 7.64 4.63 -3.18
C VAL A 132 7.90 4.79 -1.69
N VAL A 133 8.84 5.67 -1.33
CA VAL A 133 9.11 6.00 0.06
C VAL A 133 8.06 7.01 0.54
N TRP A 134 7.49 6.75 1.71
CA TRP A 134 6.54 7.61 2.40
C TRP A 134 7.09 7.95 3.78
N ASP A 135 6.85 9.18 4.21
CA ASP A 135 7.04 9.57 5.61
C ASP A 135 5.76 9.28 6.40
N VAL A 136 5.89 8.62 7.54
CA VAL A 136 4.75 8.15 8.35
C VAL A 136 4.91 8.69 9.76
N GLU A 137 4.11 9.71 10.08
CA GLU A 137 4.15 10.36 11.38
C GLU A 137 3.00 9.85 12.26
N LYS A 138 3.32 9.45 13.48
CA LYS A 138 2.31 9.17 14.51
C LYS A 138 1.74 10.48 15.05
N VAL A 139 0.43 10.64 14.99
CA VAL A 139 -0.27 11.84 15.44
C VAL A 139 -0.89 11.59 16.82
N ASN A 140 -0.66 12.51 17.76
CA ASN A 140 -1.30 12.45 19.08
C ASN A 140 -2.70 13.07 19.04
N TRP A 141 -3.62 12.38 18.38
CA TRP A 141 -4.99 12.87 18.16
C TRP A 141 -5.75 13.13 19.47
N ALA A 142 -5.50 12.34 20.52
CA ALA A 142 -6.16 12.49 21.82
C ALA A 142 -5.87 13.84 22.50
N ALA A 143 -4.72 14.45 22.21
CA ALA A 143 -4.31 15.75 22.73
C ALA A 143 -4.95 16.92 21.96
N GLU A 144 -5.28 16.75 20.69
CA GLU A 144 -5.77 17.84 19.82
C GLU A 144 -7.31 18.02 19.87
N GLY A 145 -8.06 16.98 20.22
CA GLY A 145 -9.53 17.06 20.28
C GLY A 145 -10.08 17.66 21.57
N LYS A 146 -10.68 18.86 21.52
CA LYS A 146 -11.81 19.24 22.41
C LYS A 146 -13.09 18.67 21.78
N THR A 147 -13.49 17.46 22.12
CA THR A 147 -14.74 16.88 21.61
C THR A 147 -15.58 16.24 22.71
N ASP A 148 -16.89 16.46 22.59
CA ASP A 148 -17.97 16.21 23.55
C ASP A 148 -18.15 14.71 23.87
N GLY A 149 -17.32 14.17 24.76
CA GLY A 149 -17.58 12.89 25.45
C GLY A 149 -17.32 11.59 24.69
N LYS A 150 -16.97 11.62 23.39
CA LYS A 150 -16.64 10.39 22.61
C LYS A 150 -15.17 9.91 22.74
N LYS A 151 -14.39 10.48 23.66
CA LYS A 151 -12.93 10.24 23.76
C LYS A 151 -12.52 8.82 24.15
N GLU A 152 -13.34 8.07 24.88
CA GLU A 152 -12.90 6.78 25.44
C GLU A 152 -12.70 5.67 24.39
N LYS A 153 -13.35 5.76 23.22
CA LYS A 153 -13.34 4.66 22.25
C LYS A 153 -12.00 4.46 21.52
N TYR A 154 -11.08 5.44 21.55
CA TYR A 154 -9.88 5.46 20.68
C TYR A 154 -8.56 5.57 21.45
N LYS A 155 -8.56 5.34 22.78
CA LYS A 155 -7.40 5.63 23.63
C LYS A 155 -6.14 4.80 23.30
N GLU A 156 -6.30 3.67 22.60
CA GLU A 156 -5.21 2.78 22.20
C GLU A 156 -4.94 2.79 20.68
N ASP A 157 -5.78 3.48 19.91
CA ASP A 157 -5.69 3.45 18.46
C ASP A 157 -4.51 4.31 17.98
N VAL A 158 -3.67 3.72 17.12
CA VAL A 158 -2.56 4.47 16.53
C VAL A 158 -3.06 5.24 15.32
N VAL A 159 -3.04 6.56 15.41
CA VAL A 159 -3.38 7.47 14.30
C VAL A 159 -2.10 7.97 13.65
N VAL A 160 -2.07 7.98 12.32
CA VAL A 160 -0.93 8.45 11.54
C VAL A 160 -1.35 9.45 10.48
N LYS A 161 -0.34 10.20 10.04
CA LYS A 161 -0.35 10.99 8.81
C LYS A 161 0.70 10.41 7.86
N ILE A 162 0.33 10.25 6.59
CA ILE A 162 1.21 9.67 5.57
C ILE A 162 1.55 10.78 4.58
N ARG A 163 2.84 11.08 4.44
CA ARG A 163 3.38 12.21 3.69
C ARG A 163 4.26 11.74 2.55
N LEU A 164 4.27 12.52 1.48
CA LEU A 164 5.36 12.44 0.53
C LEU A 164 6.67 12.91 1.18
N PRO A 165 7.80 12.23 0.93
CA PRO A 165 9.10 12.68 1.44
C PRO A 165 9.38 14.10 0.96
N ARG A 166 9.81 14.97 1.88
CA ARG A 166 10.22 16.33 1.55
C ARG A 166 11.49 16.30 0.71
N SER A 167 11.52 17.06 -0.38
CA SER A 167 12.72 17.28 -1.19
C SER A 167 13.51 18.53 -0.78
N ASP A 168 12.85 19.56 -0.24
CA ASP A 168 13.41 20.93 -0.16
C ASP A 168 13.16 21.66 1.18
N GLY A 169 12.42 21.05 2.11
CA GLY A 169 12.23 21.61 3.46
C GLY A 169 11.21 22.76 3.54
N ASP A 170 10.58 23.17 2.43
CA ASP A 170 9.46 24.11 2.51
C ASP A 170 8.20 23.37 2.99
N SER A 171 7.69 23.80 4.14
CA SER A 171 6.52 23.19 4.77
C SER A 171 5.21 23.48 4.05
N ARG A 172 5.15 24.51 3.19
CA ARG A 172 3.89 25.02 2.62
C ARG A 172 3.28 24.10 1.57
N ASP A 173 4.12 23.33 0.88
CA ASP A 173 3.70 22.44 -0.20
C ASP A 173 3.75 20.97 0.18
N GLN A 174 3.68 20.68 1.49
CA GLN A 174 3.65 19.30 1.96
C GLN A 174 2.38 18.61 1.48
N LEU A 175 2.56 17.54 0.70
CA LEU A 175 1.47 16.67 0.25
C LEU A 175 1.32 15.47 1.20
N VAL A 176 0.07 15.18 1.56
CA VAL A 176 -0.36 14.08 2.44
C VAL A 176 -1.37 13.19 1.73
N VAL A 177 -1.51 11.95 2.20
CA VAL A 177 -2.55 11.02 1.78
C VAL A 177 -3.90 11.43 2.37
N ASP A 178 -4.87 11.64 1.49
CA ASP A 178 -6.18 12.22 1.77
C ASP A 178 -7.29 11.34 1.18
N LEU A 179 -8.41 11.25 1.89
CA LEU A 179 -9.65 10.72 1.33
C LEU A 179 -10.44 11.87 0.70
N SER A 180 -10.67 11.76 -0.62
CA SER A 180 -11.34 12.82 -1.39
C SER A 180 -12.76 13.12 -0.89
N ASN A 181 -13.29 14.28 -1.31
CA ASN A 181 -14.63 14.76 -0.97
C ASN A 181 -14.90 15.01 0.52
N ARG A 182 -13.85 14.99 1.37
CA ARG A 182 -13.75 15.43 2.78
C ARG A 182 -14.74 14.88 3.80
N ASP A 183 -15.83 14.25 3.38
CA ASP A 183 -16.90 13.67 4.22
C ASP A 183 -17.66 12.54 3.52
N SER A 184 -17.25 12.19 2.29
CA SER A 184 -17.92 11.14 1.54
C SER A 184 -17.65 9.78 2.19
N ASN A 185 -18.71 9.19 2.76
CA ASN A 185 -18.76 7.78 3.11
C ASN A 185 -19.19 6.91 1.93
N GLN A 186 -19.23 7.46 0.70
CA GLN A 186 -19.59 6.69 -0.48
C GLN A 186 -18.50 5.68 -0.79
N ASP A 187 -18.94 4.45 -1.02
CA ASP A 187 -18.11 3.36 -1.47
C ASP A 187 -17.36 3.75 -2.75
N GLY A 188 -16.05 3.55 -2.76
CA GLY A 188 -15.19 3.86 -3.91
C GLY A 188 -14.67 5.29 -3.93
N THR A 189 -14.88 6.05 -2.85
CA THR A 189 -14.30 7.40 -2.70
C THR A 189 -12.79 7.34 -2.93
N LYS A 190 -12.27 8.17 -3.84
CA LYS A 190 -10.87 8.12 -4.25
C LYS A 190 -9.92 8.50 -3.11
N VAL A 191 -8.80 7.78 -2.98
CA VAL A 191 -7.66 8.20 -2.15
C VAL A 191 -6.69 8.97 -3.03
N GLN A 192 -6.23 10.12 -2.53
CA GLN A 192 -5.46 11.07 -3.31
C GLN A 192 -4.37 11.77 -2.48
N LEU A 193 -3.54 12.57 -3.15
CA LEU A 193 -2.68 13.54 -2.49
C LEU A 193 -3.44 14.84 -2.23
N ALA A 194 -3.23 15.47 -1.08
CA ALA A 194 -3.74 16.80 -0.78
C ALA A 194 -2.68 17.64 -0.06
N HIS A 195 -2.81 18.98 -0.10
CA HIS A 195 -1.99 19.84 0.75
C HIS A 195 -2.32 19.58 2.21
N GLU A 196 -1.30 19.43 3.04
CA GLU A 196 -1.46 19.27 4.47
C GLU A 196 -2.16 20.50 5.07
N LEU A 197 -3.24 20.25 5.82
CA LEU A 197 -3.99 21.31 6.50
C LEU A 197 -3.46 21.53 7.93
N ASN A 198 -3.56 22.77 8.40
CA ASN A 198 -3.22 23.16 9.78
C ASN A 198 -4.35 24.01 10.39
N PRO A 199 -5.14 23.48 11.35
CA PRO A 199 -5.02 22.15 11.93
C PRO A 199 -5.30 21.04 10.91
N THR A 200 -4.74 19.85 11.14
CA THR A 200 -4.90 18.72 10.22
C THR A 200 -6.33 18.22 10.20
N HIS A 201 -6.89 18.10 9.00
CA HIS A 201 -8.25 17.63 8.81
C HIS A 201 -8.33 16.11 9.03
N PRO A 202 -9.39 15.56 9.65
CA PRO A 202 -9.50 14.12 9.89
C PRO A 202 -9.47 13.26 8.63
N CYS A 203 -9.82 13.80 7.46
CA CYS A 203 -9.71 13.09 6.17
C CYS A 203 -8.25 12.82 5.74
N GLN A 204 -7.27 13.51 6.37
CA GLN A 204 -5.83 13.33 6.17
C GLN A 204 -5.19 12.43 7.24
N LEU A 205 -6.01 11.89 8.15
CA LEU A 205 -5.58 11.06 9.27
C LEU A 205 -6.09 9.63 9.09
N TRP A 206 -5.21 8.68 9.37
CA TRP A 206 -5.45 7.26 9.17
C TRP A 206 -5.20 6.51 10.47
N ARG A 207 -6.20 5.82 10.97
CA ARG A 207 -6.07 4.90 12.10
C ARG A 207 -5.52 3.56 11.58
N LEU A 208 -4.47 3.07 12.21
CA LEU A 208 -3.91 1.74 11.96
C LEU A 208 -4.57 0.71 12.87
N VAL A 209 -5.26 -0.26 12.28
CA VAL A 209 -5.82 -1.41 12.99
C VAL A 209 -4.98 -2.63 12.67
N GLU A 210 -4.22 -3.13 13.65
CA GLU A 210 -3.49 -4.41 13.52
C GLU A 210 -4.49 -5.54 13.26
N CYS A 211 -4.29 -6.29 12.18
CA CYS A 211 -5.17 -7.38 11.75
C CYS A 211 -4.45 -8.71 11.56
N GLY A 212 -3.12 -8.72 11.55
CA GLY A 212 -2.35 -9.95 11.44
C GLY A 212 -0.85 -9.68 11.49
N ARG A 213 -0.06 -10.76 11.49
CA ARG A 213 1.39 -10.69 11.34
C ARG A 213 1.84 -11.67 10.29
N ARG A 214 2.83 -11.26 9.51
CA ARG A 214 3.53 -12.17 8.63
C ARG A 214 4.28 -13.19 9.50
N PRO A 215 4.18 -14.50 9.21
CA PRO A 215 5.02 -15.49 9.85
C PRO A 215 6.49 -15.09 9.67
N SER A 216 7.23 -14.99 10.77
CA SER A 216 8.66 -14.75 10.68
C SER A 216 9.31 -15.93 9.97
N PRO A 217 10.19 -15.72 8.98
CA PRO A 217 10.91 -16.83 8.35
C PRO A 217 11.74 -17.63 9.35
N ALA A 218 12.15 -17.04 10.47
CA ALA A 218 12.85 -17.74 11.56
C ALA A 218 11.95 -18.74 12.33
N SER A 219 10.63 -18.68 12.14
CA SER A 219 9.67 -19.61 12.73
C SER A 219 9.30 -20.75 11.78
N ALA A 220 9.77 -20.73 10.53
CA ALA A 220 9.63 -21.89 9.66
C ALA A 220 10.36 -23.06 10.36
N PRO A 221 9.71 -24.21 10.58
CA PRO A 221 10.38 -25.36 11.15
C PRO A 221 11.60 -25.64 10.29
N THR A 222 12.80 -25.54 10.88
CA THR A 222 14.04 -25.93 10.21
C THR A 222 13.76 -27.26 9.54
N PRO A 223 13.91 -27.36 8.20
CA PRO A 223 13.67 -28.62 7.51
C PRO A 223 14.46 -29.67 8.27
N ALA A 224 13.76 -30.64 8.87
CA ALA A 224 14.40 -31.70 9.62
C ALA A 224 15.48 -32.25 8.71
N LEU A 225 16.75 -32.17 9.14
CA LEU A 225 17.90 -32.66 8.39
C LEU A 225 17.51 -34.02 7.83
N ALA A 226 17.33 -34.09 6.51
CA ALA A 226 17.04 -35.36 5.87
C ALA A 226 18.17 -36.31 6.29
N PRO A 227 17.86 -37.54 6.75
CA PRO A 227 18.90 -38.48 7.13
C PRO A 227 19.87 -38.63 5.96
N ASP A 228 21.17 -38.46 6.24
CA ASP A 228 22.26 -38.62 5.28
C ASP A 228 22.14 -39.99 4.60
N ILE A 229 21.54 -40.02 3.40
CA ILE A 229 21.69 -41.15 2.50
C ILE A 229 23.04 -40.92 1.81
N ALA A 230 24.10 -41.32 2.51
CA ALA A 230 25.38 -41.59 1.87
C ALA A 230 25.16 -42.73 0.88
N ASN A 231 25.16 -42.44 -0.42
CA ASN A 231 25.67 -43.39 -1.40
C ASN A 231 25.92 -42.76 -2.78
N GLN A 232 27.17 -43.00 -3.22
CA GLN A 232 27.63 -43.22 -4.59
C GLN A 232 27.91 -41.98 -5.46
N THR A 233 29.16 -41.54 -5.34
CA THR A 233 30.04 -41.18 -6.46
C THR A 233 29.77 -42.04 -7.69
N ASN A 234 29.34 -41.41 -8.78
CA ASN A 234 29.68 -41.85 -10.12
C ASN A 234 30.34 -40.67 -10.84
N GLU A 235 31.59 -40.90 -11.20
CA GLU A 235 32.45 -40.05 -11.98
C GLU A 235 32.00 -40.01 -13.46
N THR A 236 32.59 -39.06 -14.18
CA THR A 236 32.79 -39.01 -15.64
C THR A 236 31.61 -38.48 -16.47
N ASN A 237 31.72 -37.24 -17.00
CA ASN A 237 32.36 -37.02 -18.31
C ASN A 237 32.46 -35.53 -18.65
N GLU A 238 33.66 -35.12 -19.05
CA GLU A 238 33.93 -33.84 -19.69
C GLU A 238 33.45 -33.89 -21.16
N ASN A 239 32.80 -32.84 -21.66
CA ASN A 239 33.14 -32.28 -22.97
C ASN A 239 32.57 -30.86 -23.17
N PRO A 240 33.31 -29.94 -23.82
CA PRO A 240 32.93 -28.55 -24.00
C PRO A 240 32.22 -28.34 -25.35
N SER A 241 31.28 -27.40 -25.40
CA SER A 241 30.85 -26.78 -26.66
C SER A 241 30.50 -25.33 -26.41
N THR A 242 31.49 -24.46 -26.65
CA THR A 242 31.32 -23.02 -26.83
C THR A 242 30.68 -22.77 -28.19
N ARG A 243 29.40 -22.40 -28.20
CA ARG A 243 28.74 -21.81 -29.36
C ARG A 243 28.50 -20.34 -29.06
N GLU A 244 29.33 -19.49 -29.67
CA GLU A 244 29.08 -18.06 -29.78
C GLU A 244 27.83 -17.85 -30.64
N GLU A 245 26.74 -17.43 -30.01
CA GLU A 245 25.55 -16.94 -30.70
C GLU A 245 25.61 -15.42 -30.72
N ARG A 246 25.78 -14.87 -31.93
CA ARG A 246 25.78 -13.42 -32.18
C ARG A 246 24.34 -12.95 -32.24
N ASP A 247 23.92 -12.15 -31.27
CA ASP A 247 22.66 -11.42 -31.34
C ASP A 247 22.79 -10.22 -32.29
N VAL A 248 22.04 -10.28 -33.39
CA VAL A 248 21.75 -9.16 -34.28
C VAL A 248 20.60 -8.37 -33.65
N VAL A 249 20.94 -7.24 -33.02
CA VAL A 249 19.94 -6.25 -32.58
C VAL A 249 19.43 -5.52 -33.82
N LYS A 250 18.25 -5.89 -34.31
CA LYS A 250 17.42 -5.01 -35.15
C LYS A 250 16.65 -4.06 -34.24
N ALA A 251 17.01 -2.79 -34.28
CA ALA A 251 16.17 -1.70 -33.80
C ALA A 251 15.19 -1.34 -34.92
N ASP A 252 13.89 -1.52 -34.70
CA ASP A 252 12.87 -0.94 -35.57
C ASP A 252 11.76 -0.27 -34.75
N ASP A 253 11.63 1.02 -35.04
CA ASP A 253 10.45 1.85 -35.18
C ASP A 253 9.57 2.25 -33.98
N THR A 254 9.93 3.43 -33.48
CA THR A 254 9.11 4.57 -33.09
C THR A 254 7.74 4.65 -33.79
N THR A 255 6.65 4.36 -33.06
CA THR A 255 5.29 4.77 -33.46
C THR A 255 4.91 6.05 -32.73
N THR A 256 4.97 7.18 -33.44
CA THR A 256 4.44 8.48 -32.97
C THR A 256 2.96 8.59 -33.34
N THR A 257 2.07 8.49 -32.36
CA THR A 257 0.65 8.80 -32.54
C THR A 257 0.45 10.31 -32.42
N ARG A 258 0.26 11.00 -33.56
CA ARG A 258 -0.28 12.38 -33.60
C ARG A 258 -1.79 12.31 -33.36
N HIS A 259 -2.24 12.84 -32.23
CA HIS A 259 -3.66 13.20 -32.08
C HIS A 259 -3.89 14.58 -32.71
N VAL A 260 -4.77 14.61 -33.69
CA VAL A 260 -5.40 15.80 -34.25
C VAL A 260 -6.39 16.32 -33.21
N LEU A 261 -6.11 17.50 -32.64
CA LEU A 261 -7.12 18.30 -31.93
C LEU A 261 -7.81 19.15 -32.99
N GLU A 262 -9.05 18.80 -33.33
CA GLU A 262 -9.96 19.70 -34.04
C GLU A 262 -10.58 20.65 -33.04
N ASP A 263 -10.37 21.94 -33.31
CA ASP A 263 -11.04 23.08 -32.69
C ASP A 263 -12.56 22.98 -32.86
N LYS A 264 -13.29 23.09 -31.75
CA LYS A 264 -14.67 23.58 -31.75
C LYS A 264 -14.85 24.62 -30.66
N GLU A 265 -14.29 25.79 -30.93
CA GLU A 265 -14.85 27.06 -30.51
C GLU A 265 -16.06 27.32 -31.41
N ILE A 266 -17.28 27.46 -30.85
CA ILE A 266 -18.46 28.18 -31.41
C ILE A 266 -19.63 27.99 -30.44
N LEU A 267 -19.97 29.07 -29.72
CA LEU A 267 -21.33 29.62 -29.46
C LEU A 267 -21.37 30.36 -28.11
N SER A 268 -20.79 31.56 -28.13
CA SER A 268 -21.34 32.66 -27.34
C SER A 268 -22.53 33.26 -28.11
N LYS A 269 -23.49 33.80 -27.34
CA LYS A 269 -24.65 34.62 -27.74
C LYS A 269 -25.94 33.86 -28.08
N GLN A 270 -26.81 33.72 -27.07
CA GLN A 270 -28.13 34.36 -27.04
C GLN A 270 -28.84 34.00 -25.75
N MET A 271 -29.28 35.03 -25.01
CA MET A 271 -30.45 35.15 -24.11
C MET A 271 -30.14 36.34 -23.18
N ARG A 272 -30.31 37.59 -23.61
CA ARG A 272 -31.57 38.37 -23.49
C ARG A 272 -32.86 37.57 -23.33
#